data_AF-A8A9K4-F1
#
_entry.id   AF-A8A9K4-F1
#
_cell.length_a   1.000
_cell.length_b   1.000
_cell.length_c   1.000
_cell.angle_alpha   90.00
_cell.angle_beta   90.00
_cell.angle_gamma   90.00
#
_symmetry.space_group_name_H-M   'P 1'
#
loop_
_entity.id
_entity.type
_entity.pdbx_description
1 polymer ?
#
loop_
_entity_poly.entity_id
_entity_poly.type
_entity_poly.pdbx_seq_one_letter_code
_entity_poly.pdbx_strand_id
1 'polypeptide(L)'
;MEYDGARWELLRRKREKAIRVMERLAPFSPVVHGSVARGDVNEDSDVDVAILFPVEPYKVEAALGFSKSHGYIIMATPRSTPKVYLALDEKEEVVVSFPLGKLTTKEREFYAFGGELDLKGLKEGKRVPGVNKDLLLIVPTPYGHEEEPVIGREEHVAKVLGISAETVKERVRLLTKRREKGRTGVFLEFKFWGPAEEAIHELAKTNKAFRRRVVEEGLL
;
A
#
# COMPACT_ATOMS: atom_id res chain seq x y z
N MET A 1 -24.38 -0.55 -2.57
CA MET A 1 -24.08 -0.68 -4.01
C MET A 1 -23.99 -2.16 -4.36
N GLU A 2 -24.79 -2.62 -5.31
CA GLU A 2 -24.74 -4.00 -5.81
C GLU A 2 -23.80 -4.11 -7.02
N TYR A 3 -23.17 -5.27 -7.18
CA TYR A 3 -22.22 -5.52 -8.25
C TYR A 3 -22.85 -6.39 -9.34
N ASP A 4 -22.65 -5.99 -10.59
CA ASP A 4 -22.95 -6.81 -11.74
C ASP A 4 -21.86 -7.87 -11.98
N GLY A 5 -22.12 -8.78 -12.94
CA GLY A 5 -21.17 -9.84 -13.28
C GLY A 5 -19.83 -9.31 -13.78
N ALA A 6 -19.82 -8.17 -14.49
CA ALA A 6 -18.61 -7.53 -15.00
C ALA A 6 -17.71 -7.03 -13.86
N ARG A 7 -18.29 -6.40 -12.84
CA ARG A 7 -17.54 -5.92 -11.67
C ARG A 7 -17.00 -7.06 -10.82
N TRP A 8 -17.77 -8.15 -10.66
CA TRP A 8 -17.26 -9.35 -10.02
C TRP A 8 -16.10 -9.99 -10.77
N GLU A 9 -16.18 -10.04 -12.11
CA GLU A 9 -15.11 -10.56 -12.95
C GLU A 9 -13.84 -9.69 -12.88
N LEU A 10 -14.00 -8.36 -12.90
CA LEU A 10 -12.90 -7.42 -12.70
C LEU A 10 -12.20 -7.65 -11.36
N LEU A 11 -12.98 -7.81 -10.27
CA LEU A 11 -12.43 -8.12 -8.95
C LEU A 11 -11.66 -9.44 -8.96
N ARG A 12 -12.22 -10.51 -9.54
CA ARG A 12 -11.54 -11.80 -9.67
C ARG A 12 -10.20 -11.65 -10.39
N ARG A 13 -10.19 -11.02 -11.57
CA ARG A 13 -8.99 -10.79 -12.38
C ARG A 13 -7.89 -10.02 -11.62
N LYS A 14 -8.25 -8.94 -10.92
CA LYS A 14 -7.29 -8.15 -10.12
C LYS A 14 -6.76 -8.96 -8.93
N ARG A 15 -7.62 -9.74 -8.26
CA ARG A 15 -7.21 -10.63 -7.16
C ARG A 15 -6.31 -11.77 -7.60
N GLU A 16 -6.55 -12.38 -8.75
CA GLU A 16 -5.68 -13.40 -9.32
C GLU A 16 -4.26 -12.86 -9.60
N LYS A 17 -4.16 -11.62 -10.11
CA LYS A 17 -2.87 -10.95 -10.25
C LYS A 17 -2.18 -10.81 -8.89
N ALA A 18 -2.88 -10.30 -7.89
CA ALA A 18 -2.35 -10.16 -6.53
C ALA A 18 -1.89 -11.50 -5.94
N ILE A 19 -2.71 -12.56 -6.04
CA ILE A 19 -2.39 -13.89 -5.52
C ILE A 19 -1.08 -14.41 -6.12
N ARG A 20 -0.89 -14.32 -7.45
CA ARG A 20 0.35 -14.77 -8.09
C ARG A 20 1.59 -14.07 -7.55
N VAL A 21 1.50 -12.77 -7.27
CA VAL A 21 2.61 -12.00 -6.69
C VAL A 21 2.83 -12.38 -5.23
N MET A 22 1.75 -12.43 -4.44
CA MET A 22 1.80 -12.78 -3.03
C MET A 22 2.31 -14.21 -2.78
N GLU A 23 2.03 -15.16 -3.67
CA GLU A 23 2.56 -16.53 -3.57
C GLU A 23 4.07 -16.57 -3.68
N ARG A 24 4.65 -15.80 -4.62
CA ARG A 24 6.10 -15.66 -4.76
C ARG A 24 6.73 -15.00 -3.55
N LEU A 25 5.98 -14.11 -2.89
CA LEU A 25 6.39 -13.37 -1.70
C LEU A 25 5.97 -14.04 -0.39
N ALA A 26 5.40 -15.25 -0.41
CA ALA A 26 4.85 -15.91 0.79
C ALA A 26 5.81 -15.93 2.01
N PRO A 27 7.14 -16.13 1.85
CA PRO A 27 8.09 -16.05 2.98
C PRO A 27 8.08 -14.70 3.72
N PHE A 28 7.63 -13.63 3.07
CA PHE A 28 7.58 -12.28 3.61
C PHE A 28 6.19 -11.88 4.13
N SER A 29 5.26 -12.84 4.27
CA SER A 29 3.90 -12.61 4.77
C SER A 29 3.22 -11.38 4.13
N PRO A 30 3.09 -11.36 2.79
CA PRO A 30 2.61 -10.20 2.07
C PRO A 30 1.12 -10.00 2.34
N VAL A 31 0.69 -8.75 2.23
CA VAL A 31 -0.72 -8.35 2.27
C VAL A 31 -1.07 -7.60 0.99
N VAL A 32 -2.33 -7.69 0.57
CA VAL A 32 -2.91 -6.67 -0.31
C VAL A 32 -3.57 -5.61 0.54
N HIS A 33 -3.64 -4.39 0.01
CA HIS A 33 -4.45 -3.35 0.62
C HIS A 33 -5.26 -2.58 -0.40
N GLY A 34 -6.17 -1.73 0.08
CA GLY A 34 -6.96 -0.88 -0.80
C GLY A 34 -8.13 -1.61 -1.45
N SER A 35 -8.48 -1.21 -2.68
CA SER A 35 -9.70 -1.68 -3.35
C SER A 35 -9.70 -3.18 -3.64
N VAL A 36 -8.52 -3.81 -3.84
CA VAL A 36 -8.42 -5.27 -4.01
C VAL A 36 -8.79 -6.04 -2.74
N ALA A 37 -8.37 -5.53 -1.58
CA ALA A 37 -8.69 -6.10 -0.27
C ALA A 37 -10.18 -5.91 0.08
N ARG A 38 -10.70 -4.70 -0.13
CA ARG A 38 -12.09 -4.33 0.16
C ARG A 38 -13.10 -4.90 -0.84
N GLY A 39 -12.72 -5.00 -2.10
CA GLY A 39 -13.55 -5.51 -3.19
C GLY A 39 -14.19 -4.44 -4.08
N ASP A 40 -14.04 -3.15 -3.76
CA ASP A 40 -14.62 -2.01 -4.51
C ASP A 40 -13.74 -1.55 -5.69
N VAL A 41 -13.21 -2.50 -6.46
CA VAL A 41 -12.35 -2.19 -7.62
C VAL A 41 -13.12 -1.49 -8.76
N ASN A 42 -12.36 -0.76 -9.57
CA ASN A 42 -12.71 -0.22 -10.88
C ASN A 42 -11.56 -0.50 -11.87
N GLU A 43 -11.73 -0.18 -13.15
CA GLU A 43 -10.73 -0.53 -14.19
C GLU A 43 -9.35 0.10 -13.90
N ASP A 44 -9.36 1.33 -13.39
CA ASP A 44 -8.17 2.11 -12.99
C ASP A 44 -7.63 1.72 -11.60
N SER A 45 -8.11 0.63 -10.99
CA SER A 45 -7.60 0.17 -9.71
C SER A 45 -6.28 -0.56 -9.88
N ASP A 46 -5.27 -0.08 -9.16
CA ASP A 46 -3.98 -0.75 -9.02
C ASP A 46 -4.09 -1.99 -8.11
N VAL A 47 -3.11 -2.88 -8.23
CA VAL A 47 -2.92 -4.06 -7.38
C VAL A 47 -1.71 -3.81 -6.49
N ASP A 48 -1.98 -3.22 -5.33
CA ASP A 48 -0.96 -2.93 -4.32
C ASP A 48 -0.74 -4.14 -3.41
N VAL A 49 0.48 -4.70 -3.46
CA VAL A 49 0.97 -5.72 -2.52
C VAL A 49 2.00 -5.07 -1.61
N ALA A 50 1.96 -5.36 -0.32
CA ALA A 50 2.87 -4.80 0.67
C ALA A 50 3.48 -5.87 1.57
N ILE A 51 4.75 -5.68 1.91
CA ILE A 51 5.43 -6.34 3.04
C ILE A 51 5.52 -5.29 4.15
N LEU A 52 5.04 -5.62 5.35
CA LEU A 52 4.84 -4.62 6.42
C LEU A 52 5.99 -4.53 7.42
N PHE A 53 7.13 -5.15 7.11
CA PHE A 53 8.33 -5.14 7.93
C PHE A 53 9.57 -4.98 7.05
N PRO A 54 10.70 -4.54 7.63
CA PRO A 54 11.94 -4.36 6.88
C PRO A 54 12.42 -5.69 6.30
N VAL A 55 12.77 -5.68 5.02
CA VAL A 55 13.31 -6.83 4.30
C VAL A 55 14.47 -6.38 3.43
N GLU A 56 15.45 -7.24 3.23
CA GLU A 56 16.56 -6.95 2.32
C GLU A 56 16.03 -6.89 0.88
N PRO A 57 16.23 -5.76 0.15
CA PRO A 57 15.62 -5.55 -1.16
C PRO A 57 15.91 -6.68 -2.15
N TYR A 58 17.15 -7.19 -2.18
CA TYR A 58 17.55 -8.25 -3.09
C TYR A 58 16.70 -9.53 -2.94
N LYS A 59 16.22 -9.85 -1.72
CA LYS A 59 15.41 -11.06 -1.49
C LYS A 59 14.03 -10.92 -2.12
N VAL A 60 13.45 -9.72 -2.04
CA VAL A 60 12.16 -9.41 -2.66
C VAL A 60 12.30 -9.39 -4.18
N GLU A 61 13.33 -8.72 -4.69
CA GLU A 61 13.63 -8.64 -6.13
C GLU A 61 13.87 -10.02 -6.74
N ALA A 62 14.66 -10.88 -6.07
CA ALA A 62 14.93 -12.25 -6.51
C ALA A 62 13.65 -13.10 -6.53
N ALA A 63 12.83 -13.03 -5.47
CA ALA A 63 11.54 -13.73 -5.41
C ALA A 63 10.60 -13.31 -6.57
N LEU A 64 10.66 -12.04 -6.98
CA LEU A 64 9.86 -11.47 -8.07
C LEU A 64 10.50 -11.57 -9.45
N GLY A 65 11.79 -11.95 -9.56
CA GLY A 65 12.52 -11.92 -10.83
C GLY A 65 12.62 -10.49 -11.40
N PHE A 66 12.72 -9.50 -10.52
CA PHE A 66 12.70 -8.08 -10.84
C PHE A 66 13.98 -7.69 -11.60
N SER A 67 13.90 -7.62 -12.93
CA SER A 67 15.08 -7.36 -13.79
C SER A 67 14.82 -6.40 -14.96
N LYS A 68 13.55 -6.07 -15.25
CA LYS A 68 13.18 -5.28 -16.45
C LYS A 68 12.26 -4.09 -16.18
N SER A 69 11.96 -3.80 -14.92
CA SER A 69 11.05 -2.73 -14.54
C SER A 69 11.76 -1.63 -13.76
N HIS A 70 11.03 -0.58 -13.41
CA HIS A 70 11.49 0.50 -12.55
C HIS A 70 10.92 0.37 -11.14
N GLY A 71 11.60 0.99 -10.20
CA GLY A 71 11.12 1.16 -8.85
C GLY A 71 11.16 2.60 -8.40
N TYR A 72 10.62 2.84 -7.21
CA TYR A 72 10.66 4.12 -6.53
C TYR A 72 11.11 3.92 -5.09
N ILE A 73 11.94 4.84 -4.60
CA ILE A 73 12.16 5.04 -3.17
C ILE A 73 11.37 6.28 -2.77
N ILE A 74 10.38 6.10 -1.90
CA ILE A 74 9.49 7.17 -1.47
C ILE A 74 9.64 7.41 0.03
N MET A 75 9.71 8.68 0.41
CA MET A 75 9.68 9.13 1.79
C MET A 75 8.73 10.33 1.91
N ALA A 76 7.62 10.15 2.64
CA ALA A 76 6.56 11.16 2.70
C ALA A 76 7.02 12.45 3.42
N THR A 77 7.80 12.31 4.48
CA THR A 77 8.40 13.40 5.25
C THR A 77 9.82 13.01 5.69
N PRO A 78 10.69 13.94 6.13
CA PRO A 78 12.02 13.61 6.64
C PRO A 78 12.07 12.65 7.83
N ARG A 79 10.93 12.39 8.49
CA ARG A 79 10.79 11.48 9.64
C ARG A 79 10.05 10.18 9.29
N SER A 80 9.46 10.11 8.10
CA SER A 80 8.74 8.92 7.65
C SER A 80 9.72 7.78 7.37
N THR A 81 9.22 6.55 7.49
CA THR A 81 10.00 5.37 7.11
C THR A 81 10.07 5.31 5.58
N PRO A 82 11.28 5.35 4.97
CA PRO A 82 11.42 5.19 3.54
C PRO A 82 10.87 3.84 3.09
N LYS A 83 10.26 3.80 1.90
CA LYS A 83 9.69 2.58 1.32
C LYS A 83 10.17 2.42 -0.11
N VAL A 84 10.48 1.20 -0.48
CA VAL A 84 10.70 0.80 -1.87
C VAL A 84 9.35 0.40 -2.45
N TYR A 85 9.11 0.81 -3.68
CA TYR A 85 7.98 0.40 -4.51
C TYR A 85 8.55 -0.17 -5.80
N LEU A 86 8.25 -1.43 -6.10
CA LEU A 86 8.67 -2.13 -7.31
C LEU A 86 7.46 -2.24 -8.23
N ALA A 87 7.48 -1.56 -9.38
CA ALA A 87 6.45 -1.72 -10.39
C ALA A 87 6.74 -2.98 -11.20
N LEU A 88 5.81 -3.92 -11.31
CA LEU A 88 6.03 -5.19 -12.01
C LEU A 88 5.68 -5.14 -13.50
N ASP A 89 5.17 -4.01 -13.96
CA ASP A 89 4.84 -3.72 -15.34
C ASP A 89 4.98 -2.21 -15.62
N GLU A 90 5.09 -1.84 -16.90
CA GLU A 90 5.30 -0.44 -17.31
C GLU A 90 4.11 0.47 -16.96
N LYS A 91 2.90 -0.08 -16.84
CA LYS A 91 1.69 0.67 -16.48
C LYS A 91 1.54 0.82 -14.97
N GLU A 92 2.43 0.23 -14.18
CA GLU A 92 2.39 0.20 -12.72
C GLU A 92 1.08 -0.40 -12.18
N GLU A 93 0.44 -1.31 -12.93
CA GLU A 93 -0.81 -1.94 -12.48
C GLU A 93 -0.58 -2.81 -11.25
N VAL A 94 0.58 -3.47 -11.16
CA VAL A 94 0.95 -4.28 -10.01
C VAL A 94 2.20 -3.71 -9.35
N VAL A 95 2.06 -3.28 -8.11
CA VAL A 95 3.15 -2.66 -7.34
C VAL A 95 3.38 -3.44 -6.06
N VAL A 96 4.64 -3.77 -5.79
CA VAL A 96 5.06 -4.36 -4.52
C VAL A 96 5.78 -3.30 -3.71
N SER A 97 5.34 -3.06 -2.48
CA SER A 97 6.00 -2.11 -1.57
C SER A 97 6.54 -2.78 -0.32
N PHE A 98 7.66 -2.29 0.19
CA PHE A 98 8.22 -2.73 1.47
C PHE A 98 9.04 -1.61 2.12
N PRO A 99 9.05 -1.51 3.46
CA PRO A 99 9.77 -0.46 4.15
C PRO A 99 11.26 -0.79 4.28
N LEU A 100 12.08 0.25 4.28
CA LEU A 100 13.52 0.18 4.58
C LEU A 100 13.82 0.31 6.09
N GLY A 101 12.78 0.29 6.92
CA GLY A 101 12.90 0.49 8.36
C GLY A 101 11.61 0.13 9.07
N LYS A 102 11.63 0.11 10.41
CA LYS A 102 10.43 -0.29 11.16
C LYS A 102 9.33 0.75 10.99
N LEU A 103 8.16 0.31 10.52
CA LEU A 103 6.99 1.17 10.45
C LEU A 103 6.57 1.65 11.84
N THR A 104 6.26 2.94 11.95
CA THR A 104 5.54 3.45 13.12
C THR A 104 4.13 2.87 13.18
N THR A 105 3.48 2.94 14.35
CA THR A 105 2.09 2.49 14.53
C THR A 105 1.16 3.12 13.48
N LYS A 106 1.28 4.43 13.25
CA LYS A 106 0.47 5.14 12.25
C LYS A 106 0.72 4.67 10.82
N GLU A 107 1.97 4.41 10.46
CA GLU A 107 2.31 3.87 9.13
C GLU A 107 1.83 2.44 8.94
N ARG A 108 1.82 1.63 10.00
CA ARG A 108 1.25 0.28 9.98
C ARG A 108 -0.27 0.30 9.87
N GLU A 109 -0.92 1.18 10.64
CA GLU A 109 -2.36 1.38 10.62
C GLU A 109 -2.85 2.01 9.31
N PHE A 110 -1.99 2.65 8.52
CA PHE A 110 -2.35 3.15 7.19
C PHE A 110 -2.80 2.03 6.24
N TYR A 111 -2.18 0.85 6.30
CA TYR A 111 -2.57 -0.30 5.49
C TYR A 111 -3.95 -0.81 5.91
N ALA A 112 -4.17 -0.99 7.22
CA ALA A 112 -5.47 -1.36 7.78
C ALA A 112 -6.56 -0.30 7.51
N PHE A 113 -6.22 1.00 7.55
CA PHE A 113 -7.12 2.09 7.19
C PHE A 113 -7.67 1.92 5.77
N GLY A 114 -6.81 1.53 4.81
CA GLY A 114 -7.22 1.27 3.43
C GLY A 114 -7.94 -0.08 3.23
N GLY A 115 -8.04 -0.92 4.26
CA GLY A 115 -8.40 -2.33 4.18
C GLY A 115 -7.17 -3.17 3.82
N GLU A 116 -6.87 -4.16 4.66
CA GLU A 116 -5.69 -5.03 4.59
C GLU A 116 -6.13 -6.49 4.60
N LEU A 117 -5.62 -7.31 3.67
CA LEU A 117 -5.97 -8.72 3.59
C LEU A 117 -4.75 -9.57 3.24
N ASP A 118 -4.56 -10.66 3.97
CA ASP A 118 -3.46 -11.59 3.77
C ASP A 118 -3.71 -12.57 2.60
N LEU A 119 -2.67 -13.31 2.21
CA LEU A 119 -2.75 -14.27 1.09
C LEU A 119 -3.83 -15.34 1.33
N LYS A 120 -3.96 -15.82 2.57
CA LYS A 120 -4.95 -16.84 2.93
C LYS A 120 -6.36 -16.30 2.74
N GLY A 121 -6.67 -15.14 3.32
CA GLY A 121 -7.97 -14.51 3.20
C GLY A 121 -8.32 -14.15 1.76
N LEU A 122 -7.33 -13.72 0.97
CA LEU A 122 -7.53 -13.44 -0.45
C LEU A 122 -7.91 -14.71 -1.25
N LYS A 123 -7.22 -15.83 -1.01
CA LYS A 123 -7.54 -17.14 -1.61
C LYS A 123 -8.90 -17.68 -1.18
N GLU A 124 -9.32 -17.41 0.05
CA GLU A 124 -10.64 -17.76 0.58
C GLU A 124 -11.76 -16.83 0.06
N GLY A 125 -11.43 -15.84 -0.79
CA GLY A 125 -12.40 -14.90 -1.34
C GLY A 125 -12.91 -13.87 -0.33
N LYS A 126 -12.29 -13.76 0.84
CA LYS A 126 -12.69 -12.79 1.87
C LYS A 126 -12.57 -11.36 1.35
N ARG A 127 -13.36 -10.47 1.94
CA ARG A 127 -13.29 -9.02 1.77
C ARG A 127 -13.32 -8.38 3.14
N VAL A 128 -12.64 -7.25 3.28
CA VAL A 128 -12.47 -6.55 4.55
C VAL A 128 -12.98 -5.11 4.45
N PRO A 129 -13.45 -4.50 5.55
CA PRO A 129 -13.76 -3.09 5.54
C PRO A 129 -12.49 -2.25 5.37
N GLY A 130 -12.66 -1.02 4.87
CA GLY A 130 -11.57 -0.05 4.74
C GLY A 130 -12.05 1.25 4.11
N VAL A 131 -11.25 2.30 4.20
CA VAL A 131 -11.58 3.62 3.68
C VAL A 131 -10.94 3.83 2.31
N ASN A 132 -11.74 4.23 1.34
CA ASN A 132 -11.25 4.55 0.00
C ASN A 132 -10.65 5.97 -0.07
N LYS A 133 -10.09 6.31 -1.24
CA LYS A 133 -9.48 7.63 -1.52
C LYS A 133 -10.47 8.79 -1.45
N ASP A 134 -11.76 8.49 -1.43
CA ASP A 134 -12.85 9.46 -1.38
C ASP A 134 -13.42 9.71 0.02
N LEU A 135 -12.77 9.16 1.05
CA LEU A 135 -13.19 9.23 2.46
C LEU A 135 -14.54 8.56 2.72
N LEU A 136 -14.81 7.48 1.99
CA LEU A 136 -15.93 6.57 2.24
C LEU A 136 -15.38 5.29 2.89
N LEU A 137 -15.96 4.90 4.02
CA LEU A 137 -15.80 3.58 4.60
C LEU A 137 -16.59 2.61 3.72
N ILE A 138 -15.89 1.64 3.16
CA ILE A 138 -16.45 0.57 2.35
C ILE A 138 -16.64 -0.63 3.27
N VAL A 139 -17.87 -1.13 3.36
CA VAL A 139 -18.23 -2.32 4.13
C VAL A 139 -18.71 -3.39 3.16
N PRO A 140 -17.94 -4.47 2.92
CA PRO A 140 -18.33 -5.50 1.96
C PRO A 140 -19.61 -6.23 2.37
N THR A 141 -20.50 -6.48 1.41
CA THR A 141 -21.72 -7.30 1.55
C THR A 141 -21.67 -8.47 0.56
N PRO A 142 -22.45 -9.56 0.73
CA PRO A 142 -22.41 -10.70 -0.20
C PRO A 142 -22.61 -10.35 -1.68
N TYR A 143 -23.33 -9.26 -1.99
CA TYR A 143 -23.69 -8.82 -3.34
C TYR A 143 -22.99 -7.52 -3.79
N GLY A 144 -22.13 -6.93 -2.96
CA GLY A 144 -21.39 -5.71 -3.30
C GLY A 144 -20.79 -5.06 -2.05
N HIS A 145 -21.12 -3.80 -1.78
CA HIS A 145 -20.69 -3.11 -0.57
C HIS A 145 -21.64 -1.99 -0.14
N GLU A 146 -21.56 -1.59 1.11
CA GLU A 146 -22.14 -0.35 1.63
C GLU A 146 -21.07 0.72 1.79
N GLU A 147 -21.49 1.98 1.69
CA GLU A 147 -20.61 3.14 1.77
C GLU A 147 -21.09 4.06 2.90
N GLU A 148 -20.18 4.43 3.79
CA GLU A 148 -20.47 5.36 4.87
C GLU A 148 -19.47 6.53 4.85
N PRO A 149 -19.92 7.79 5.03
CA PRO A 149 -18.99 8.91 5.11
C PRO A 149 -18.14 8.80 6.38
N VAL A 150 -16.83 9.03 6.22
CA VAL A 150 -15.87 8.96 7.34
C VAL A 150 -15.83 10.27 8.14
N ILE A 151 -16.00 11.41 7.47
CA ILE A 151 -15.87 12.74 8.09
C ILE A 151 -16.93 12.92 9.18
N GLY A 152 -16.50 13.25 10.40
CA GLY A 152 -17.36 13.38 11.58
C GLY A 152 -17.75 12.06 12.23
N ARG A 153 -17.26 10.92 11.71
CA ARG A 153 -17.50 9.57 12.23
C ARG A 153 -16.20 8.81 12.48
N GLU A 154 -15.10 9.52 12.71
CA GLU A 154 -13.75 8.96 12.77
C GLU A 154 -13.59 7.92 13.88
N GLU A 155 -14.19 8.14 15.05
CA GLU A 155 -14.19 7.19 16.17
C GLU A 155 -14.90 5.87 15.83
N HIS A 156 -16.02 5.96 15.12
CA HIS A 156 -16.76 4.80 14.66
C HIS A 156 -15.93 4.01 13.64
N VAL A 157 -15.35 4.70 12.65
CA VAL A 157 -14.49 4.09 11.62
C VAL A 157 -13.27 3.43 12.26
N ALA A 158 -12.64 4.08 13.25
CA ALA A 158 -11.52 3.52 14.00
C ALA A 158 -11.88 2.19 14.66
N LYS A 159 -13.06 2.12 15.29
CA LYS A 159 -13.58 0.88 15.90
C LYS A 159 -13.85 -0.21 14.86
N VAL A 160 -14.46 0.13 13.72
CA VAL A 160 -14.73 -0.83 12.64
C VAL A 160 -13.44 -1.42 12.07
N LEU A 161 -12.41 -0.60 11.90
CA LEU A 161 -11.13 -1.01 11.31
C LEU A 161 -10.12 -1.56 12.33
N GLY A 162 -10.41 -1.44 13.63
CA GLY A 162 -9.51 -1.90 14.69
C GLY A 162 -8.21 -1.11 14.77
N ILE A 163 -8.23 0.19 14.47
CA ILE A 163 -7.07 1.09 14.48
C ILE A 163 -7.32 2.31 15.38
N SER A 164 -6.30 3.09 15.66
CA SER A 164 -6.44 4.32 16.45
C SER A 164 -7.29 5.40 15.74
N ALA A 165 -8.14 6.08 16.51
CA ALA A 165 -8.89 7.24 16.02
C ALA A 165 -7.99 8.40 15.60
N GLU A 166 -6.80 8.50 16.20
CA GLU A 166 -5.79 9.47 15.78
C GLU A 166 -5.34 9.23 14.34
N THR A 167 -5.05 7.98 13.96
CA THR A 167 -4.71 7.63 12.58
C THR A 167 -5.86 7.98 11.64
N VAL A 168 -7.11 7.65 11.97
CA VAL A 168 -8.27 7.99 11.13
C VAL A 168 -8.37 9.51 10.92
N LYS A 169 -8.30 10.30 12.00
CA LYS A 169 -8.36 11.78 11.94
C LYS A 169 -7.22 12.36 11.10
N GLU A 170 -6.00 11.84 11.25
CA GLU A 170 -4.85 12.25 10.44
C GLU A 170 -5.05 11.95 8.96
N ARG A 171 -5.53 10.74 8.63
CA ARG A 171 -5.80 10.34 7.24
C ARG A 171 -6.90 11.18 6.60
N VAL A 172 -7.99 11.44 7.32
CA VAL A 172 -9.05 12.36 6.89
C VAL A 172 -8.47 13.73 6.58
N ARG A 173 -7.72 14.32 7.52
CA ARG A 173 -7.09 15.63 7.33
C ARG A 173 -6.17 15.68 6.09
N LEU A 174 -5.35 14.67 5.89
CA LEU A 174 -4.41 14.60 4.76
C LEU A 174 -5.14 14.47 3.41
N LEU A 175 -6.15 13.60 3.32
CA LEU A 175 -6.92 13.37 2.09
C LEU A 175 -7.82 14.57 1.75
N THR A 176 -8.44 15.21 2.75
CA THR A 176 -9.21 16.46 2.56
C THR A 176 -8.32 17.58 2.03
N LYS A 177 -7.15 17.80 2.66
CA LYS A 177 -6.19 18.82 2.18
C LYS A 177 -5.73 18.55 0.75
N ARG A 178 -5.55 17.28 0.36
CA ARG A 178 -5.19 16.89 -1.01
C ARG A 178 -6.28 17.22 -2.03
N ARG A 179 -7.56 17.10 -1.66
CA ARG A 179 -8.69 17.48 -2.53
C ARG A 179 -8.81 18.99 -2.71
N GLU A 180 -8.60 19.75 -1.63
CA GLU A 180 -8.69 21.22 -1.67
C GLU A 180 -7.50 21.89 -2.37
N LYS A 181 -6.28 21.41 -2.10
CA LYS A 181 -5.03 22.09 -2.50
C LYS A 181 -4.23 21.33 -3.56
N GLY A 182 -4.74 20.18 -4.02
CA GLY A 182 -4.02 19.28 -4.92
C GLY A 182 -3.00 18.39 -4.20
N ARG A 183 -2.29 17.54 -4.96
CA ARG A 183 -1.25 16.66 -4.42
C ARG A 183 -0.10 17.51 -3.88
N THR A 184 0.05 17.58 -2.56
CA THR A 184 1.35 17.94 -1.98
C THR A 184 2.30 16.81 -2.31
N GLY A 185 3.38 17.10 -3.04
CA GLY A 185 4.42 16.11 -3.32
C GLY A 185 4.92 15.46 -2.03
N VAL A 186 5.44 14.24 -2.14
CA VAL A 186 6.20 13.61 -1.05
C VAL A 186 7.51 14.36 -0.86
N PHE A 187 8.11 14.28 0.33
CA PHE A 187 9.41 14.89 0.59
C PHE A 187 10.51 14.35 -0.35
N LEU A 188 10.44 13.05 -0.66
CA LEU A 188 11.39 12.39 -1.54
C LEU A 188 10.67 11.33 -2.38
N GLU A 189 10.90 11.39 -3.68
CA GLU A 189 10.55 10.37 -4.66
C GLU A 189 11.76 10.19 -5.58
N PHE A 190 12.35 9.00 -5.55
CA PHE A 190 13.52 8.67 -6.35
C PHE A 190 13.19 7.47 -7.23
N LYS A 191 13.01 7.70 -8.53
CA LYS A 191 12.79 6.65 -9.52
C LYS A 191 14.12 6.01 -9.90
N PHE A 192 14.16 4.69 -9.96
CA PHE A 192 15.35 3.93 -10.32
C PHE A 192 15.05 2.77 -11.27
N TRP A 193 16.08 2.30 -11.94
CA TRP A 193 16.09 1.09 -12.77
C TRP A 193 17.21 0.17 -12.27
N GLY A 194 16.97 -1.14 -12.32
CA GLY A 194 17.92 -2.12 -11.78
C GLY A 194 17.75 -2.35 -10.27
N PRO A 195 18.79 -2.87 -9.59
CA PRO A 195 18.70 -3.30 -8.20
C PRO A 195 18.40 -2.16 -7.23
N ALA A 196 17.46 -2.39 -6.30
CA ALA A 196 17.09 -1.40 -5.29
C ALA A 196 18.24 -1.04 -4.34
N GLU A 197 19.17 -1.96 -4.08
CA GLU A 197 20.34 -1.68 -3.22
C GLU A 197 21.24 -0.59 -3.81
N GLU A 198 21.53 -0.65 -5.11
CA GLU A 198 22.31 0.39 -5.80
C GLU A 198 21.61 1.75 -5.71
N ALA A 199 20.30 1.77 -5.92
CA ALA A 199 19.48 2.97 -5.79
C ALA A 199 19.52 3.57 -4.37
N ILE A 200 19.50 2.73 -3.33
CA ILE A 200 19.62 3.14 -1.93
C ILE A 200 21.00 3.79 -1.68
N HIS A 201 22.08 3.15 -2.15
CA HIS A 201 23.43 3.69 -2.02
C HIS A 201 23.59 5.05 -2.71
N GLU A 202 23.13 5.18 -3.96
CA GLU A 202 23.20 6.43 -4.72
C GLU A 202 22.39 7.55 -4.05
N LEU A 203 21.18 7.22 -3.59
CA LEU A 203 20.31 8.18 -2.93
C LEU A 203 20.88 8.64 -1.58
N ALA A 204 21.54 7.76 -0.83
CA ALA A 204 22.18 8.10 0.44
C ALA A 204 23.40 9.02 0.28
N LYS A 205 24.09 9.00 -0.87
CA LYS A 205 25.18 9.95 -1.15
C LYS A 205 24.66 11.39 -1.23
N THR A 206 23.50 11.58 -1.86
CA THR A 206 22.96 12.90 -2.21
C THR A 206 21.94 13.43 -1.21
N ASN A 207 21.17 12.59 -0.52
CA ASN A 207 20.13 13.01 0.40
C ASN A 207 20.47 12.67 1.87
N LYS A 208 20.85 13.70 2.64
CA LYS A 208 21.27 13.55 4.06
C LYS A 208 20.15 13.03 4.97
N ALA A 209 18.90 13.43 4.74
CA ALA A 209 17.76 12.99 5.55
C ALA A 209 17.48 11.51 5.32
N PHE A 210 17.49 11.07 4.06
CA PHE A 210 17.37 9.66 3.70
C PHE A 210 18.54 8.84 4.25
N ARG A 211 19.79 9.28 4.03
CA ARG A 211 20.99 8.61 4.58
C ARG A 211 20.89 8.36 6.07
N ARG A 212 20.50 9.38 6.84
CA ARG A 212 20.33 9.24 8.29
C ARG A 212 19.34 8.12 8.62
N ARG A 213 18.19 8.06 7.94
CA ARG A 213 17.17 7.03 8.19
C ARG A 213 17.69 5.64 7.85
N VAL A 214 18.34 5.42 6.71
CA VAL A 214 18.82 4.08 6.35
C VAL A 214 19.99 3.60 7.22
N VAL A 215 20.83 4.51 7.73
CA VAL A 215 21.90 4.18 8.70
C VAL A 215 21.31 3.81 10.07
N GLU A 216 20.30 4.55 10.55
CA GLU A 216 19.59 4.23 11.81
C GLU A 216 18.96 2.83 11.79
N GLU A 217 18.59 2.33 10.61
CA GLU A 217 17.97 1.02 10.41
C GLU A 217 19.00 -0.08 10.03
N GLY A 218 20.30 0.26 9.94
CA GLY A 218 21.39 -0.69 9.71
C GLY A 218 21.55 -1.18 8.26
N LEU A 219 21.04 -0.41 7.28
CA LEU A 219 21.15 -0.74 5.85
C LEU A 219 22.41 -0.21 5.18
N LEU A 220 23.10 0.76 5.80
CA LEU A 220 24.36 1.37 5.39
C LEU A 220 25.25 1.62 6.61
#